data_AF-X1G6M9-F1
#
_entry.id   AF-X1G6M9-F1
#
_cell.length_a   1.000
_cell.length_b   1.000
_cell.length_c   1.000
_cell.angle_alpha   90.00
_cell.angle_beta   90.00
_cell.angle_gamma   90.00
#
_symmetry.space_group_name_H-M   'P 1'
#
loop_
_entity.id
_entity.type
_entity.pdbx_description
1 polymer ?
#
loop_
_entity_poly.entity_id
_entity_poly.type
_entity_poly.pdbx_seq_one_letter_code
_entity_poly.pdbx_strand_id
1 'polypeptide(L)' 'MILSFQCQNGVPCIWAMVETGFVEEERSFRLFGTGHPIEGIPKDRSLYYIGTAQQSQTPPLVWHLFEEAKK' A
#
# COMPACT_ATOMS: atom_id res chain seq x y z
N MET A 1 -9.23 -9.97 -2.26
CA MET A 1 -8.09 -10.26 -1.35
C MET A 1 -6.82 -9.61 -1.88
N ILE A 2 -6.01 -8.96 -1.02
CA ILE A 2 -4.69 -8.44 -1.44
C ILE A 2 -3.67 -9.59 -1.43
N LEU A 3 -2.94 -9.73 -2.53
CA LEU A 3 -1.93 -10.78 -2.74
C LEU A 3 -0.52 -10.27 -2.47
N SER A 4 -0.18 -9.10 -3.03
CA SER A 4 1.13 -8.48 -2.84
C SER A 4 1.13 -7.00 -3.20
N PHE A 5 2.20 -6.31 -2.79
CA PHE A 5 2.55 -4.97 -3.26
C PHE A 5 3.94 -5.03 -3.91
N GLN A 6 4.01 -4.80 -5.22
CA GLN A 6 5.22 -5.00 -6.05
C GLN A 6 5.28 -3.96 -7.16
N CYS A 7 6.45 -3.79 -7.80
CA CYS A 7 6.58 -2.95 -8.99
C CYS A 7 6.22 -3.72 -10.26
N GLN A 8 5.38 -3.15 -11.11
CA GLN A 8 5.17 -3.58 -12.49
C GLN A 8 5.70 -2.51 -13.43
N ASN A 9 6.69 -2.84 -14.26
CA ASN A 9 7.33 -1.89 -15.17
C ASN A 9 7.76 -0.57 -14.49
N GLY A 10 8.32 -0.68 -13.28
CA GLY A 10 8.74 0.47 -12.48
C GLY A 10 7.62 1.23 -11.75
N VAL A 11 6.35 0.82 -11.87
CA VAL A 11 5.22 1.44 -11.17
C VAL A 11 4.83 0.57 -9.96
N PRO A 12 4.77 1.10 -8.73
CA PRO A 12 4.25 0.36 -7.59
C PRO A 12 2.75 0.02 -7.76
N CYS A 13 2.41 -1.25 -7.65
CA CYS A 13 1.07 -1.79 -7.86
C CYS A 13 0.64 -2.69 -6.71
N ILE A 14 -0.64 -2.59 -6.33
CA ILE A 14 -1.31 -3.59 -5.48
C ILE A 14 -1.85 -4.69 -6.38
N TRP A 15 -1.44 -5.92 -6.14
CA TRP A 15 -2.03 -7.09 -6.77
C TRP A 15 -3.10 -7.65 -5.86
N ALA A 16 -4.32 -7.75 -6.38
CA ALA A 16 -5.46 -8.27 -5.64
C ALA A 16 -6.27 -9.25 -6.49
N MET A 17 -6.81 -10.26 -5.83
CA MET A 17 -7.87 -11.09 -6.38
C MET A 17 -9.19 -10.33 -6.21
N VAL A 18 -9.84 -10.00 -7.33
CA VAL A 18 -11.08 -9.23 -7.38
C VAL A 18 -12.21 -10.16 -7.80
N GLU A 19 -13.28 -10.20 -7.01
CA GLU A 19 -14.51 -10.92 -7.33
C GLU A 19 -15.52 -9.94 -7.94
N THR A 20 -15.70 -9.97 -9.25
CA THR A 20 -16.48 -8.97 -10.00
C THR A 20 -18.01 -9.09 -9.84
N GLY A 21 -18.48 -10.09 -9.09
CA GLY A 21 -19.91 -10.32 -8.84
C GLY A 21 -20.46 -9.63 -7.59
N PHE A 22 -19.60 -8.95 -6.82
CA PHE A 22 -19.97 -8.33 -5.55
C PHE A 22 -19.98 -6.81 -5.63
N VAL A 23 -20.61 -6.18 -4.64
CA VAL A 23 -20.57 -4.72 -4.47
C VAL A 23 -19.15 -4.29 -4.16
N GLU A 24 -18.74 -3.16 -4.71
CA GLU A 24 -17.43 -2.54 -4.43
C GLU A 24 -17.26 -2.25 -2.94
N GLU A 25 -16.03 -2.42 -2.44
CA GLU A 25 -15.65 -2.05 -1.08
C GLU A 25 -14.74 -0.82 -1.09
N GLU A 26 -15.03 0.15 -0.22
CA GLU A 26 -14.12 1.28 0.01
C GLU A 26 -12.96 0.82 0.88
N ARG A 27 -11.73 1.03 0.40
CA ARG A 27 -10.51 0.73 1.16
C ARG A 27 -9.56 1.92 1.11
N SER A 28 -8.97 2.22 2.26
CA SER A 28 -8.01 3.32 2.40
C SER A 28 -6.61 2.75 2.59
N PHE A 29 -5.64 3.31 1.87
CA PHE A 29 -4.26 2.87 1.91
C PHE A 29 -3.34 4.06 2.14
N ARG A 30 -2.23 3.80 2.83
CA ARG A 30 -1.18 4.78 3.10
C ARG A 30 0.16 4.25 2.62
N LEU A 31 0.86 5.07 1.83
CA LEU A 31 2.15 4.74 1.25
C LEU A 31 3.24 5.63 1.87
N PHE A 32 4.31 5.02 2.34
CA PHE A 32 5.47 5.73 2.87
C PHE A 32 6.73 5.37 2.07
N GLY A 33 7.49 6.39 1.66
CA GLY A 33 8.68 6.23 0.86
C GLY A 33 9.98 6.38 1.66
N THR A 34 11.10 6.09 1.01
CA THR A 34 12.44 6.34 1.55
C THR A 34 12.58 7.77 2.11
N GLY A 35 13.09 7.87 3.33
CA GLY A 35 13.33 9.15 4.01
C GLY A 35 12.09 9.81 4.63
N HIS A 36 10.90 9.24 4.48
CA HIS A 36 9.67 9.81 5.05
C HIS A 36 9.30 9.13 6.37
N PRO A 37 9.06 9.88 7.45
CA PRO A 37 8.59 9.31 8.71
C PRO A 37 7.16 8.74 8.55
N ILE A 38 6.86 7.70 9.33
CA ILE A 38 5.51 7.14 9.42
C ILE A 38 4.72 7.98 10.44
N GLU A 39 4.07 9.03 9.95
CA GLU A 39 3.33 9.99 10.77
C GLU A 39 1.99 10.40 10.16
N GLY A 40 1.18 11.16 10.91
CA GLY A 40 -0.12 11.67 10.44
C GLY A 40 -1.22 10.60 10.37
N ILE A 41 -1.09 9.52 11.14
CA ILE A 41 -2.12 8.47 11.25
C ILE A 41 -3.23 8.99 12.17
N PRO A 42 -4.50 9.03 11.71
CA PRO A 42 -5.62 9.42 12.57
C PRO A 42 -5.71 8.53 13.82
N LYS A 43 -6.10 9.11 14.97
CA LYS A 43 -6.14 8.38 16.24
C LYS A 43 -7.12 7.19 16.24
N ASP A 44 -8.14 7.25 15.40
CA ASP A 44 -9.18 6.24 15.19
C ASP A 44 -8.83 5.20 14.11
N ARG A 45 -7.60 5.26 13.56
CA ARG A 45 -7.12 4.34 12.53
C ARG A 45 -5.94 3.49 13.01
N SER A 46 -5.91 2.25 12.54
CA SER A 46 -4.77 1.34 12.66
C SER A 46 -4.18 1.08 11.29
N LEU A 47 -2.85 0.97 11.22
CA LEU A 47 -2.14 0.60 10.01
C LEU A 47 -1.85 -0.90 10.00
N TYR A 48 -2.26 -1.57 8.94
CA TYR A 48 -1.92 -2.96 8.66
C TYR A 48 -0.92 -3.01 7.52
N TYR A 49 0.27 -3.51 7.80
CA TYR A 49 1.32 -3.61 6.78
C TYR A 49 0.93 -4.62 5.69
N ILE A 50 1.03 -4.19 4.43
CA ILE A 50 0.70 -5.00 3.25
C ILE A 50 1.95 -5.52 2.57
N GLY A 51 2.97 -4.68 2.39
CA GLY A 51 4.17 -5.07 1.66
C GLY A 51 5.12 -3.93 1.36
N THR A 52 6.23 -4.29 0.72
CA THR A 52 7.28 -3.37 0.30
C THR A 52 7.54 -3.52 -1.20
N ALA A 53 7.61 -2.41 -1.92
CA ALA A 53 8.02 -2.37 -3.32
C ALA A 53 9.33 -1.60 -3.46
N GLN A 54 10.28 -2.18 -4.19
CA GLN A 54 11.56 -1.54 -4.53
C GLN A 54 11.50 -1.06 -5.98
N GLN A 55 11.53 0.25 -6.18
CA GLN A 55 11.47 0.87 -7.49
C GLN A 55 12.88 1.13 -7.99
N SER A 56 13.30 0.32 -8.97
CA SER A 56 14.64 0.32 -9.59
C SER A 56 14.88 1.50 -10.52
N GLN A 57 14.71 2.72 -10.01
CA GLN A 57 15.07 3.97 -10.68
C GLN A 57 16.38 4.53 -10.11
N THR A 58 16.87 5.65 -10.65
CA THR A 58 18.08 6.32 -10.15
C THR A 58 17.72 7.72 -9.63
N PRO A 59 17.76 7.98 -8.31
CA PRO A 59 18.13 7.06 -7.22
C PRO A 59 17.03 6.04 -6.89
N PRO A 60 17.36 4.84 -6.39
CA PRO A 60 16.37 3.82 -6.08
C PRO A 60 15.49 4.28 -4.92
N LEU A 61 14.20 3.94 -4.98
CA LEU A 61 13.23 4.21 -3.92
C LEU A 61 12.65 2.91 -3.37
N VAL A 62 12.36 2.92 -2.07
CA VAL A 62 11.65 1.86 -1.37
C VAL A 62 10.34 2.44 -0.85
N TRP A 63 9.26 1.68 -1.05
CA TRP A 63 7.91 2.05 -0.66
C TRP A 63 7.31 1.00 0.28
N HIS A 64 6.73 1.43 1.40
CA HIS A 64 6.00 0.58 2.33
C HIS A 64 4.52 0.93 2.29
N LEU A 65 3.69 -0.05 1.97
CA LEU A 65 2.24 0.10 1.86
C LEU A 65 1.55 -0.43 3.11
N PHE A 66 0.59 0.34 3.61
CA PHE A 66 -0.28 -0.03 4.71
C PHE A 66 -1.74 0.15 4.30
N GLU A 67 -2.61 -0.71 4.80
CA GLU A 67 -4.04 -0.52 4.79
C GLU A 67 -4.50 0.15 6.09
N GLU A 68 -5.41 1.11 5.99
CA GLU A 68 -6.02 1.77 7.14
C GLU A 68 -7.36 1.12 7.50
N ALA A 69 -7.44 0.48 8.67
CA ALA A 69 -8.73 0.07 9.23
C ALA A 69 -9.14 0.99 10.37
N LYS A 70 -10.46 1.17 10.55
CA LYS A 70 -10.98 1.76 11.78
C LYS A 70 -10.61 0.86 12.96
N LYS A 71 -10.21 1.49 14.06
CA LYS A 71 -10.01 0.80 15.34
C LYS A 71 -11.32 0.22 15.87
#